data_AF-A0A3L7AP44-F1
#
_entry.id   AF-A0A3L7AP44-F1
#
_cell.length_a   1.000
_cell.length_b   1.000
_cell.length_c   1.000
_cell.angle_alpha   90.00
_cell.angle_beta   90.00
_cell.angle_gamma   90.00
#
_symmetry.space_group_name_H-M   'P 1'
#
loop_
_entity.id
_entity.type
_entity.pdbx_description
1 polymer ?
#
loop_
_entity_poly.entity_id
_entity_poly.type
_entity_poly.pdbx_seq_one_letter_code
_entity_poly.pdbx_strand_id
1 'polypeptide(L)' 'MPQQAEADLAGLLDRLKSAQRDLLLTAAKGSTLPSDGMLRKISELEGVIAATEALIQEEQHARR' A
#
# COMPACT_ATOMS: atom_id res chain seq x y z
N MET A 1 20.18 0.27 -14.14
CA MET A 1 19.11 1.25 -13.86
C MET A 1 18.47 0.98 -12.50
N PRO A 2 19.21 1.09 -11.38
CA PRO A 2 18.65 0.87 -10.04
C PRO A 2 17.73 2.03 -9.62
N GLN A 3 18.11 3.28 -9.89
CA GLN A 3 17.33 4.47 -9.49
C GLN A 3 15.90 4.50 -10.04
N GLN A 4 15.68 3.96 -11.24
CA GLN A 4 14.35 3.90 -11.84
C GLN A 4 13.43 2.91 -11.10
N ALA A 5 13.93 1.71 -10.75
CA ALA A 5 13.14 0.70 -10.06
C ALA A 5 12.68 1.17 -8.67
N GLU A 6 13.52 1.90 -7.94
CA GLU A 6 13.15 2.49 -6.65
C GLU A 6 12.09 3.59 -6.80
N ALA A 7 12.22 4.44 -7.82
CA ALA A 7 11.21 5.46 -8.14
C ALA A 7 9.86 4.82 -8.51
N ASP A 8 9.90 3.73 -9.29
CA ASP A 8 8.70 2.99 -9.67
C ASP A 8 8.02 2.33 -8.45
N LEU A 9 8.81 1.76 -7.53
CA LEU A 9 8.31 1.19 -6.28
C LEU A 9 7.72 2.26 -5.36
N ALA A 10 8.37 3.42 -5.24
CA ALA A 10 7.84 4.54 -4.47
C ALA A 10 6.50 5.05 -5.05
N GLY A 11 6.41 5.16 -6.38
CA GLY A 11 5.17 5.52 -7.07
C GLY A 11 4.08 4.45 -6.96
N LEU A 12 4.43 3.17 -6.86
CA LEU A 12 3.48 2.11 -6.53
C LEU A 12 2.98 2.24 -5.09
N LEU A 13 3.89 2.44 -4.13
CA LEU A 13 3.57 2.57 -2.71
C LEU A 13 2.59 3.72 -2.44
N ASP A 14 2.81 4.87 -3.08
CA ASP A 14 1.92 6.04 -2.94
C ASP A 14 0.49 5.75 -3.43
N ARG A 15 0.36 5.08 -4.58
CA ARG A 15 -0.93 4.67 -5.14
C ARG A 15 -1.63 3.65 -4.24
N LEU A 16 -0.90 2.69 -3.67
CA LEU A 16 -1.45 1.70 -2.75
C LEU A 16 -1.96 2.33 -1.45
N LYS A 17 -1.16 3.22 -0.84
CA LYS A 17 -1.56 3.97 0.36
C LYS A 17 -2.76 4.87 0.11
N SER A 18 -2.81 5.53 -1.06
CA SER A 18 -3.97 6.33 -1.48
C SER A 18 -5.23 5.46 -1.61
N ALA A 19 -5.13 4.30 -2.28
CA ALA A 19 -6.26 3.38 -2.41
C ALA A 19 -6.75 2.83 -1.04
N GLN A 20 -5.84 2.50 -0.13
CA GLN A 20 -6.19 2.06 1.23
C GLN A 20 -6.91 3.19 1.99
N ARG A 21 -6.39 4.43 1.90
CA ARG A 21 -7.00 5.62 2.51
C ARG A 21 -8.42 5.83 2.01
N ASP A 22 -8.64 5.75 0.69
CA ASP A 22 -9.96 5.95 0.09
C ASP A 22 -10.97 4.88 0.56
N LEU A 23 -10.53 3.62 0.70
CA LEU A 23 -11.37 2.56 1.25
C LEU A 23 -11.73 2.81 2.71
N LEU A 24 -10.77 3.23 3.55
CA LEU A 24 -11.01 3.56 4.95
C LEU A 24 -11.94 4.77 5.09
N LEU A 25 -11.76 5.80 4.28
CA LEU A 25 -12.65 6.97 4.27
C LEU A 25 -14.05 6.61 3.78
N THR A 26 -14.17 5.69 2.83
CA THR A 26 -15.46 5.18 2.35
C THR A 26 -16.16 4.36 3.45
N ALA A 27 -15.42 3.47 4.10
CA ALA A 27 -15.89 2.70 5.25
C ALA A 27 -16.40 3.61 6.39
N ALA A 28 -15.66 4.68 6.69
CA ALA A 28 -16.00 5.63 7.74
C ALA A 28 -17.27 6.47 7.48
N LYS A 29 -17.74 6.55 6.23
CA LYS A 29 -19.01 7.22 5.90
C LYS A 29 -20.25 6.41 6.30
N GLY A 30 -20.09 5.09 6.49
CA GLY A 30 -21.18 4.23 6.92
C GLY A 30 -21.53 4.41 8.40
N SER A 31 -22.80 4.22 8.76
CA SER A 31 -23.24 4.14 10.16
C SER A 31 -23.10 2.74 10.76
N THR A 32 -22.54 1.81 9.99
CA THR A 32 -22.38 0.39 10.33
C THR A 32 -20.96 -0.06 10.03
N LEU A 33 -20.58 -1.22 10.54
CA LEU A 33 -19.30 -1.84 10.21
C LEU A 33 -19.16 -2.04 8.68
N PRO A 34 -17.93 -1.97 8.15
CA PRO A 34 -17.67 -2.27 6.74
C PRO A 34 -17.98 -3.74 6.46
N SER A 35 -18.35 -4.05 5.22
CA SER A 35 -18.57 -5.44 4.83
C SER A 35 -17.29 -6.27 4.93
N ASP A 36 -17.42 -7.57 5.16
CA ASP A 36 -16.27 -8.50 5.20
C ASP A 36 -15.39 -8.40 3.93
N GLY A 37 -16.01 -8.19 2.77
CA GLY A 37 -15.28 -7.97 1.52
C GLY A 37 -14.45 -6.69 1.52
N MET A 38 -14.96 -5.60 2.13
CA MET A 38 -14.19 -4.37 2.28
C MET A 38 -13.05 -4.53 3.30
N LEU A 39 -13.31 -5.18 4.44
CA LEU A 39 -12.27 -5.47 5.44
C LEU A 39 -11.16 -6.35 4.84
N ARG A 40 -11.52 -7.39 4.09
CA ARG A 40 -10.57 -8.24 3.39
C ARG A 40 -9.73 -7.47 2.38
N LYS A 41 -10.34 -6.60 1.57
CA LYS A 41 -9.63 -5.77 0.59
C LYS A 41 -8.63 -4.82 1.26
N ILE A 42 -8.99 -4.24 2.41
CA ILE A 42 -8.09 -3.40 3.20
C ILE A 42 -6.89 -4.21 3.70
N SER A 43 -7.15 -5.39 4.29
CA SER A 43 -6.09 -6.28 4.79
C SER A 43 -5.15 -6.78 3.68
N GLU A 44 -5.68 -7.11 2.50
CA GLU A 44 -4.88 -7.49 1.34
C GLU A 44 -3.98 -6.31 0.88
N LEU A 45 -4.51 -5.09 0.85
CA LEU A 45 -3.72 -3.89 0.53
C LEU A 45 -2.62 -3.64 1.55
N GLU A 46 -2.88 -3.82 2.85
CA GLU A 46 -1.87 -3.70 3.91
C GLU A 46 -0.69 -4.66 3.69
N GLY A 47 -0.98 -5.91 3.31
CA GLY A 47 0.05 -6.89 2.99
C GLY A 47 0.92 -6.47 1.79
N VAL A 48 0.28 -5.94 0.73
CA VAL A 48 1.01 -5.47 -0.47
C VAL A 48 1.83 -4.20 -0.16
N ILE A 49 1.30 -3.29 0.65
CA ILE A 49 2.02 -2.09 1.12
C ILE A 49 3.27 -2.51 1.89
N ALA A 50 3.14 -3.41 2.87
CA ALA A 50 4.27 -3.89 3.66
C ALA A 50 5.33 -4.58 2.79
N ALA A 51 4.93 -5.40 1.83
CA ALA A 51 5.84 -6.03 0.88
C ALA A 51 6.57 -5.01 0.00
N THR A 52 5.88 -3.95 -0.44
CA THR A 52 6.47 -2.89 -1.26
C THR A 52 7.46 -2.05 -0.45
N GLU A 53 7.14 -1.72 0.80
CA GLU A 53 8.04 -1.01 1.72
C GLU A 53 9.30 -1.82 2.01
N ALA A 54 9.16 -3.13 2.26
CA ALA A 54 10.30 -4.03 2.46
C ALA A 54 11.22 -4.05 1.24
N LEU A 55 10.67 -4.18 0.04
CA LEU A 55 11.46 -4.19 -1.20
C LEU A 55 12.18 -2.86 -1.46
N ILE A 56 11.55 -1.72 -1.14
CA ILE A 56 12.23 -0.40 -1.22
C ILE A 56 13.42 -0.36 -0.25
N GLN A 57 13.26 -0.85 0.98
CA GLN A 57 14.36 -0.90 1.94
C GLN A 57 15.49 -1.81 1.45
N GLU A 58 15.17 -2.98 0.92
CA GLU A 58 16.16 -3.90 0.33
C GLU A 58 16.95 -3.24 -0.81
N GLU A 59 16.27 -2.56 -1.74
CA GLU A 59 16.89 -1.82 -2.85
C GLU A 59 17.79 -0.68 -2.37
N GLN A 60 17.43 -0.01 -1.28
CA GLN A 60 18.24 1.04 -0.67
C GLN A 60 19.48 0.47 0.03
N HIS A 61 19.34 -0.68 0.69
CA HIS A 61 20.46 -1.38 1.34
C HIS A 61 21.43 -1.98 0.33
N ALA A 62 20.94 -2.54 -0.77
CA ALA A 62 21.77 -3.13 -1.83
C ALA A 62 22.67 -2.10 -2.56
N ARG A 63 22.42 -0.80 -2.37
CA ARG A 63 23.19 0.30 -2.97
C ARG A 63 24.24 0.91 -2.04
N ARG A 64 24.24 0.54 -0.76
CA ARG A 64 25.23 1.00 0.23
C ARG A 64 26.43 0.08 0.25
#